data_AF-A0A833QEY3-F1
#
_entry.id   AF-A0A833QEY3-F1
#
_cell.length_a   1.000
_cell.length_b   1.000
_cell.length_c   1.000
_cell.angle_alpha   90.00
_cell.angle_beta   90.00
_cell.angle_gamma   90.00
#
_symmetry.space_group_name_H-M   'P 1'
#
loop_
_entity.id
_entity.type
_entity.pdbx_description
1 polymer ?
#
loop_
_entity_poly.entity_id
_entity_poly.type
_entity_poly.pdbx_seq_one_letter_code
_entity_poly.pdbx_strand_id
1 'polypeptide(L)'
;MALHLFFLCPYAVEMWYTLASVTGQVYFTPEMSVQQIWLSSWARLRNQRPSRPKRKAWEAVFAAAIWLLWKQRNKVVFGGYLTTPNLLAREVVVESNLWLHNPG
;
A
#
# COMPACT_ATOMS: atom_id res chain seq x y z
N MET A 1 -8.76 15.64 1.18
CA MET A 1 -8.86 15.12 -0.21
C MET A 1 -7.92 13.93 -0.45
N ALA A 2 -6.60 14.03 -0.22
CA ALA A 2 -5.65 12.91 -0.37
C ALA A 2 -6.04 11.62 0.38
N LEU A 3 -6.56 11.78 1.60
CA LEU A 3 -7.00 10.71 2.49
C LEU A 3 -8.06 9.79 1.85
N HIS A 4 -9.07 10.39 1.21
CA HIS A 4 -10.11 9.63 0.53
C HIS A 4 -9.56 8.84 -0.66
N LEU A 5 -8.62 9.43 -1.39
CA LEU A 5 -8.09 8.89 -2.63
C LEU A 5 -7.18 7.68 -2.41
N PHE A 6 -6.42 7.66 -1.32
CA PHE A 6 -5.43 6.62 -1.05
C PHE A 6 -5.91 5.53 -0.10
N PHE A 7 -6.97 5.79 0.68
CA PHE A 7 -7.34 4.89 1.79
C PHE A 7 -8.84 4.64 1.95
N LEU A 8 -9.72 5.57 1.56
CA LEU A 8 -11.15 5.47 1.88
C LEU A 8 -12.04 5.17 0.68
N CYS A 9 -11.59 5.44 -0.54
CA CYS A 9 -12.39 5.08 -1.71
C CYS A 9 -12.49 3.55 -1.79
N PRO A 10 -13.65 2.99 -2.20
CA PRO A 10 -13.85 1.54 -2.23
C PRO A 10 -12.74 0.79 -2.98
N TYR A 11 -12.26 1.38 -4.07
CA TYR A 11 -11.13 0.87 -4.85
C TYR A 11 -9.84 0.71 -4.02
N ALA A 12 -9.47 1.75 -3.26
CA ALA A 12 -8.27 1.72 -2.44
C ALA A 12 -8.43 0.74 -1.27
N VAL A 13 -9.61 0.72 -0.63
CA VAL A 13 -9.92 -0.21 0.47
C VAL A 13 -9.75 -1.66 0.00
N GLU A 14 -10.36 -2.02 -1.14
CA GLU A 14 -10.25 -3.37 -1.71
C GLU A 14 -8.81 -3.74 -2.09
N MET A 15 -8.04 -2.78 -2.62
CA MET A 15 -6.62 -3.00 -2.93
C MET A 15 -5.83 -3.30 -1.66
N TRP A 16 -6.02 -2.52 -0.58
CA TRP A 16 -5.33 -2.75 0.69
C TRP A 16 -5.69 -4.09 1.33
N TYR A 17 -6.96 -4.50 1.27
CA TYR A 17 -7.39 -5.83 1.70
C TYR A 17 -6.72 -6.94 0.89
N THR A 18 -6.68 -6.78 -0.43
CA THR A 18 -6.05 -7.76 -1.30
C THR A 18 -4.56 -7.86 -1.02
N LEU A 19 -3.88 -6.72 -0.88
CA LEU A 19 -2.45 -6.67 -0.57
C LEU A 19 -2.15 -7.35 0.76
N ALA A 20 -3.01 -7.17 1.77
CA ALA A 20 -2.88 -7.88 3.04
C ALA A 20 -3.00 -9.40 2.86
N SER A 21 -3.94 -9.86 2.03
CA SER A 21 -4.09 -11.30 1.72
C SER A 21 -2.88 -11.87 0.97
N VAL A 22 -2.35 -11.15 -0.02
CA VAL A 22 -1.27 -11.62 -0.90
C VAL A 22 0.06 -11.73 -0.15
N THR A 23 0.30 -10.84 0.80
CA THR A 23 1.55 -10.79 1.57
C THR A 23 1.50 -11.57 2.88
N GLY A 24 0.31 -12.01 3.29
CA GLY A 24 0.07 -12.58 4.62
C GLY A 24 0.31 -11.59 5.77
N GLN A 25 0.37 -10.27 5.48
CA GLN A 25 0.60 -9.24 6.48
C GLN A 25 -0.58 -8.28 6.57
N VAL A 26 -1.03 -8.02 7.79
CA VAL A 26 -2.05 -7.00 8.03
C VAL A 26 -1.39 -5.62 7.94
N TYR A 27 -1.49 -4.99 6.78
CA TYR A 27 -0.99 -3.63 6.57
C TYR A 27 -1.99 -2.54 6.99
N PHE A 28 -3.28 -2.87 7.01
CA PHE A 28 -4.37 -1.91 7.13
C PHE A 28 -5.60 -2.54 7.81
N THR A 29 -6.29 -1.77 8.65
CA THR A 29 -7.65 -2.05 9.15
C THR A 29 -8.52 -0.81 8.93
N PRO A 30 -9.64 -0.89 8.18
CA PRO A 30 -10.40 0.28 7.72
C PRO A 30 -11.12 1.09 8.79
N GLU A 31 -11.17 0.62 10.04
CA GLU A 31 -11.84 1.32 11.13
C GLU A 31 -10.99 2.45 11.76
N MET A 32 -9.78 2.68 11.25
CA MET A 32 -8.80 3.62 11.82
C MET A 32 -8.64 4.87 10.94
N SER A 33 -8.47 6.04 11.54
CA SER A 33 -8.10 7.28 10.82
C SER A 33 -6.73 7.12 10.16
N VAL A 34 -6.39 7.89 9.12
CA VAL A 34 -5.10 7.71 8.40
C VAL A 34 -3.87 7.97 9.29
N GLN A 35 -3.96 8.88 10.26
CA GLN A 35 -2.95 9.00 11.30
C GLN A 35 -2.88 7.75 12.16
N GLN A 36 -4.02 7.14 12.50
CA GLN A 36 -4.06 5.87 13.21
C GLN A 36 -3.59 4.70 12.34
N ILE A 37 -3.79 4.67 11.03
CA ILE A 37 -3.25 3.65 10.12
C ILE A 37 -1.73 3.78 10.06
N TRP A 38 -1.21 4.98 9.80
CA TRP A 38 0.23 5.23 9.83
C TRP A 38 0.84 4.87 11.19
N LEU A 39 0.27 5.42 12.28
CA LEU A 39 0.78 5.21 13.62
C LEU A 39 0.56 3.79 14.13
N SER A 40 -0.53 3.10 13.79
CA SER A 40 -0.80 1.75 14.28
C SER A 40 -0.11 0.68 13.45
N SER A 41 -0.03 0.81 12.12
CA SER A 41 0.76 -0.10 11.27
C SER A 41 2.24 0.04 11.61
N TRP A 42 2.75 1.27 11.75
CA TRP A 42 4.12 1.52 12.18
C TRP A 42 4.37 1.18 13.65
N ALA A 43 3.45 1.46 14.58
CA ALA A 43 3.62 1.10 15.99
C ALA A 43 3.51 -0.41 16.22
N ARG A 44 2.62 -1.12 15.51
CA ARG A 44 2.58 -2.59 15.52
C ARG A 44 3.91 -3.15 15.02
N LEU A 45 4.40 -2.64 13.88
CA LEU A 45 5.70 -3.03 13.35
C LEU A 45 6.82 -2.74 14.37
N ARG A 46 6.88 -1.52 14.93
CA ARG A 46 7.88 -1.09 15.92
C ARG A 46 7.82 -1.92 17.22
N ASN A 47 6.63 -2.24 17.72
CA ASN A 47 6.43 -3.06 18.91
C ASN A 47 6.91 -4.50 18.68
N GLN A 48 6.83 -5.00 17.44
CA GLN A 48 7.39 -6.29 17.06
C GLN A 48 8.92 -6.28 16.88
N ARG A 49 9.59 -5.13 17.05
CA ARG A 49 11.06 -4.95 16.90
C ARG A 49 11.58 -5.67 15.64
N PRO A 50 11.13 -5.26 14.46
CA PRO A 50 11.37 -5.99 13.23
C PRO A 50 12.86 -5.86 12.90
N SER A 51 13.44 -6.92 12.34
CA SER A 51 14.78 -6.83 11.76
C SER A 51 14.83 -5.71 10.71
N ARG A 52 15.99 -5.06 10.52
CA ARG A 52 16.17 -4.00 9.51
C ARG A 52 15.64 -4.36 8.12
N PRO A 53 15.83 -5.59 7.59
CA PRO A 53 15.25 -5.98 6.30
C PRO A 53 13.72 -5.98 6.28
N LYS A 54 13.07 -6.53 7.32
CA LYS A 54 11.60 -6.51 7.45
C LYS A 54 11.04 -5.09 7.48
N ARG A 55 11.73 -4.16 8.15
CA ARG A 55 11.33 -2.74 8.18
C ARG A 55 11.42 -2.09 6.79
N LYS A 56 12.54 -2.29 6.09
CA LYS A 56 12.71 -1.80 4.72
C LYS A 56 11.67 -2.37 3.77
N ALA A 57 11.37 -3.67 3.89
CA ALA A 57 10.34 -4.32 3.08
C ALA A 57 8.95 -3.69 3.29
N TRP A 58 8.59 -3.42 4.55
CA TRP A 58 7.34 -2.73 4.87
C TRP A 58 7.30 -1.31 4.28
N GLU A 59 8.39 -0.54 4.45
CA GLU A 59 8.51 0.82 3.91
C GLU A 59 8.35 0.82 2.37
N ALA A 60 8.99 -0.14 1.69
CA ALA A 60 8.91 -0.28 0.23
C ALA A 60 7.50 -0.67 -0.25
N VAL A 61 6.85 -1.65 0.39
CA VAL A 61 5.47 -2.05 0.05
C VAL A 61 4.51 -0.89 0.23
N PHE A 62 4.61 -0.18 1.35
CA PHE A 62 3.75 0.96 1.64
C PHE A 62 3.93 2.09 0.62
N ALA A 63 5.19 2.48 0.34
CA ALA A 63 5.48 3.53 -0.62
C ALA A 63 5.02 3.14 -2.04
N ALA A 64 5.21 1.88 -2.44
CA ALA A 64 4.78 1.35 -3.73
C ALA A 64 3.25 1.38 -3.87
N ALA A 65 2.51 1.03 -2.81
CA ALA A 65 1.05 1.11 -2.78
C ALA A 65 0.53 2.53 -3.02
N ILE A 66 1.10 3.52 -2.32
CA ILE A 66 0.71 4.93 -2.50
C ILE A 66 1.03 5.41 -3.92
N TRP A 67 2.22 5.08 -4.43
CA TRP A 67 2.64 5.44 -5.79
C TRP A 67 1.73 4.84 -6.85
N LEU A 68 1.39 3.56 -6.76
CA LEU A 68 0.57 2.86 -7.73
C LEU A 68 -0.90 3.32 -7.68
N LEU A 69 -1.45 3.60 -6.49
CA LEU A 69 -2.77 4.23 -6.37
C LEU A 69 -2.81 5.62 -7.03
N TRP A 70 -1.75 6.42 -6.84
CA TRP A 70 -1.65 7.73 -7.49
C TRP A 70 -1.60 7.59 -9.01
N LYS A 71 -0.74 6.69 -9.52
CA LYS A 71 -0.65 6.39 -10.96
C LYS A 71 -1.99 5.91 -11.52
N GLN A 72 -2.68 5.01 -10.82
CA GLN A 72 -3.96 4.46 -11.25
C GLN A 72 -5.02 5.56 -11.36
N ARG A 73 -5.11 6.44 -10.37
CA ARG A 73 -6.03 7.58 -10.42
C ARG A 73 -5.75 8.48 -11.62
N ASN A 74 -4.48 8.80 -11.87
CA ASN A 74 -4.11 9.64 -13.00
C ASN A 74 -4.45 8.97 -14.34
N LYS A 75 -4.24 7.64 -14.48
CA LYS A 75 -4.68 6.89 -15.66
C LYS A 75 -6.19 6.96 -15.88
N VAL A 76 -6.99 6.89 -14.81
CA VAL A 76 -8.45 7.04 -14.90
C VAL A 76 -8.82 8.46 -15.36
N VAL A 77 -8.23 9.49 -14.74
CA VAL A 77 -8.55 10.89 -15.03
C VAL A 77 -8.13 11.31 -16.44
N PHE A 78 -6.95 10.89 -16.90
CA PHE A 78 -6.36 11.36 -18.15
C PHE A 78 -6.48 10.37 -19.32
N GLY A 79 -6.86 9.12 -19.07
CA GLY A 79 -6.93 8.07 -20.09
C GLY A 79 -8.12 7.11 -19.98
N GLY A 80 -9.02 7.31 -19.01
CA GLY A 80 -10.22 6.49 -18.84
C GLY A 80 -9.98 5.01 -18.49
N TYR A 81 -8.75 4.63 -18.13
CA TYR A 81 -8.39 3.23 -17.90
C TYR A 81 -8.37 2.88 -16.41
N LEU A 82 -9.16 1.86 -16.03
CA LEU A 82 -9.23 1.33 -14.67
C LEU A 82 -8.73 -0.12 -14.60
N THR A 83 -7.61 -0.35 -13.91
CA THR A 83 -7.16 -1.70 -13.51
C THR A 83 -8.00 -2.18 -12.33
N THR A 84 -8.10 -3.49 -12.09
CA THR A 84 -8.77 -4.01 -10.89
C THR A 84 -7.91 -3.85 -9.63
N PRO A 85 -8.50 -3.68 -8.43
CA PRO A 85 -7.75 -3.62 -7.17
C PRO A 85 -6.82 -4.81 -6.96
N ASN A 86 -7.25 -6.01 -7.38
CA ASN A 86 -6.47 -7.24 -7.29
C ASN A 86 -5.18 -7.21 -8.11
N LEU A 87 -5.27 -6.74 -9.36
CA LEU A 87 -4.10 -6.63 -10.22
C LEU A 87 -3.16 -5.55 -9.70
N LEU A 88 -3.70 -4.42 -9.24
CA LEU A 88 -2.89 -3.35 -8.65
C LEU A 88 -2.14 -3.82 -7.39
N ALA A 89 -2.79 -4.62 -6.52
CA ALA A 89 -2.14 -5.19 -5.34
C ALA A 89 -0.96 -6.13 -5.70
N ARG A 90 -1.08 -6.92 -6.78
CA ARG A 90 0.04 -7.73 -7.29
C ARG A 90 1.17 -6.87 -7.84
N GLU A 91 0.83 -5.81 -8.57
CA GLU A 91 1.82 -4.83 -9.05
C GLU A 91 2.58 -4.17 -7.90
N VAL A 92 1.92 -3.88 -6.77
CA VAL A 92 2.60 -3.35 -5.56
C VAL A 92 3.68 -4.29 -5.07
N VAL A 93 3.42 -5.60 -5.03
CA VAL A 93 4.42 -6.59 -4.60
C VAL A 93 5.60 -6.61 -5.56
N VAL A 94 5.35 -6.55 -6.88
CA VAL A 94 6.42 -6.51 -7.87
C VAL A 94 7.25 -5.23 -7.75
N GLU A 95 6.60 -4.07 -7.72
CA GLU A 95 7.24 -2.76 -7.64
C GLU A 95 8.06 -2.60 -6.35
N SER A 96 7.51 -3.01 -5.21
CA SER A 96 8.21 -2.94 -3.93
C SER A 96 9.45 -3.84 -3.89
N ASN A 97 9.39 -5.05 -4.47
CA ASN A 97 10.55 -5.92 -4.61
C ASN A 97 11.62 -5.30 -5.51
N LEU A 98 11.23 -4.64 -6.60
CA LEU A 98 12.19 -3.94 -7.46
C LEU A 98 12.93 -2.85 -6.70
N TRP A 99 12.23 -2.06 -5.88
CA TRP A 99 12.82 -0.98 -5.08
C TRP A 99 13.74 -1.49 -3.97
N LEU A 100 13.44 -2.65 -3.39
CA LEU A 100 14.29 -3.26 -2.35
C LEU A 100 15.65 -3.73 -2.90
N HIS A 101 15.67 -4.20 -4.14
CA HIS A 101 16.87 -4.78 -4.77
C HIS A 101 17.61 -3.79 -5.67
N ASN A 102 16.96 -2.70 -6.09
CA ASN A 102 17.56 -1.61 -6.85
C ASN A 102 17.29 -0.26 -6.16
N PRO A 103 17.88 -0.01 -4.98
CA PRO A 103 17.87 1.33 -4.41
C PRO A 103 18.71 2.23 -5.34
N GLY A 104 18.05 3.14 -6.05
CA GLY A 104 18.72 4.21 -6.80
C GLY A 104 19.55 5.10 -5.88
#